data_AF-A0A645FHV8-F1
#
_entry.id   AF-A0A645FHV8-F1
#
_cell.length_a   1.000
_cell.length_b   1.000
_cell.length_c   1.000
_cell.angle_alpha   90.00
_cell.angle_beta   90.00
_cell.angle_gamma   90.00
#
_symmetry.space_group_name_H-M   'P 1'
#
loop_
_entity.id
_entity.type
_entity.pdbx_description
1 polymer ?
#
loop_
_entity_poly.entity_id
_entity_poly.type
_entity_poly.pdbx_seq_one_letter_code
_entity_poly.pdbx_strand_id
1 'polypeptide(L)' 'MANSLEKPAIDLLPEIQTVKDRLRKIGCKMVLMSGSGSPVFAISQDKKILQKACQMFENDYEVELTKVLKGENK' A
#
# COMPACT_ATOMS: atom_id res chain seq x y z
N MET A 1 -9.41 9.20 -4.73
CA MET A 1 -8.35 9.70 -3.82
C MET A 1 -7.02 9.59 -4.54
N ALA A 2 -6.17 10.60 -4.42
CA ALA A 2 -4.84 10.64 -5.02
C ALA A 2 -3.87 11.34 -4.06
N ASN A 3 -2.60 10.97 -4.11
CA ASN A 3 -1.53 11.63 -3.38
C ASN A 3 -0.73 12.50 -4.35
N SER A 4 -0.74 13.81 -4.18
CA SER A 4 -0.07 14.75 -5.10
C SER A 4 1.46 14.61 -5.13
N LEU A 5 2.06 14.07 -4.06
CA LEU A 5 3.51 13.83 -3.97
C LEU A 5 3.95 12.54 -4.66
N GLU A 6 2.99 11.70 -5.05
CA GLU A 6 3.27 10.36 -5.56
C GLU A 6 3.94 10.36 -6.93
N LYS A 7 3.49 11.24 -7.84
CA LYS A 7 4.11 11.37 -9.17
C LYS A 7 5.60 11.75 -9.08
N PRO A 8 5.98 12.87 -8.42
CA PRO A 8 7.40 13.22 -8.32
C PRO A 8 8.21 12.17 -7.53
N ALA A 9 7.62 11.49 -6.54
CA ALA A 9 8.31 10.40 -5.84
C ALA A 9 8.57 9.19 -6.75
N ILE A 10 7.61 8.81 -7.60
CA ILE A 10 7.78 7.73 -8.60
C ILE A 10 8.82 8.12 -9.67
N ASP A 11 8.83 9.38 -10.10
CA ASP A 11 9.80 9.87 -11.08
C ASP A 11 11.25 9.75 -10.53
N LEU A 12 11.44 9.91 -9.21
CA LEU A 12 12.73 9.73 -8.53
C LEU A 12 13.03 8.27 -8.14
N LEU A 13 12.01 7.50 -7.76
CA LEU A 13 12.12 6.11 -7.31
C LEU A 13 11.01 5.25 -7.96
N PRO A 14 11.27 4.71 -9.17
CA PRO A 14 10.29 3.92 -9.92
C PRO A 14 9.81 2.66 -9.19
N GLU A 15 10.58 2.15 -8.24
CA GLU A 15 10.22 0.99 -7.41
C GLU A 15 8.90 1.18 -6.66
N ILE A 16 8.55 2.42 -6.30
CA ILE A 16 7.24 2.75 -5.72
C ILE A 16 6.11 2.27 -6.64
N GLN A 17 6.22 2.49 -7.95
CA GLN A 17 5.22 2.05 -8.91
C GLN A 17 5.21 0.51 -9.04
N THR A 18 6.38 -0.13 -9.01
CA THR A 18 6.50 -1.60 -9.01
C THR A 18 5.75 -2.24 -7.83
N VAL A 19 5.92 -1.70 -6.62
CA VAL A 19 5.19 -2.17 -5.42
C VAL A 19 3.68 -1.99 -5.60
N LYS A 20 3.26 -0.83 -6.12
CA LYS A 20 1.83 -0.55 -6.35
C LYS A 20 1.21 -1.51 -7.36
N ASP A 21 1.90 -1.83 -8.44
CA ASP A 21 1.38 -2.72 -9.48
C ASP A 21 1.32 -4.18 -9.00
N ARG A 22 2.31 -4.62 -8.22
CA ARG A 22 2.28 -5.93 -7.53
C ARG A 22 1.07 -6.04 -6.59
N LEU A 23 0.80 -5.00 -5.78
CA LEU A 23 -0.38 -4.95 -4.91
C LEU A 23 -1.70 -5.00 -5.71
N ARG A 24 -1.82 -4.20 -6.78
CA ARG A 24 -3.02 -4.21 -7.65
C ARG A 24 -3.25 -5.57 -8.30
N LYS A 25 -2.18 -6.24 -8.74
CA LYS A 25 -2.24 -7.55 -9.40
C LYS A 25 -2.83 -8.64 -8.50
N ILE A 26 -2.67 -8.54 -7.17
CA ILE A 26 -3.27 -9.48 -6.21
C ILE A 26 -4.65 -9.07 -5.70
N GLY A 27 -5.24 -8.02 -6.27
CA GLY A 27 -6.60 -7.59 -5.95
C GLY A 27 -6.71 -6.58 -4.81
N CYS A 28 -5.59 -6.03 -4.33
CA CYS A 28 -5.63 -4.94 -3.36
C CYS A 28 -6.29 -3.68 -3.96
N LYS A 29 -7.10 -3.00 -3.15
CA LYS A 29 -7.75 -1.73 -3.50
C LYS A 29 -7.09 -0.57 -2.76
N MET A 30 -7.40 0.66 -3.19
CA MET A 30 -6.86 1.90 -2.59
C MET A 30 -5.33 1.85 -2.40
N VAL A 31 -4.62 1.49 -3.47
CA VAL A 31 -3.16 1.37 -3.47
C VAL A 31 -2.52 2.74 -3.70
N LEU A 32 -1.93 3.33 -2.66
CA LEU A 32 -1.40 4.69 -2.65
C LEU A 32 -0.10 4.76 -1.83
N MET A 33 0.76 5.71 -2.16
CA MET A 33 1.87 6.12 -1.32
C MET A 33 1.35 6.87 -0.09
N SER A 34 1.93 6.59 1.08
CA SER A 34 1.64 7.29 2.34
C SER A 34 2.46 8.58 2.44
N GLY A 35 1.79 9.73 2.58
CA GLY A 35 2.47 11.03 2.75
C GLY A 35 3.45 11.36 1.63
N SER A 36 4.69 11.72 1.97
CA SER A 36 5.79 11.96 1.01
C SER A 36 6.51 10.70 0.55
N GLY A 37 6.09 9.52 1.04
CA GLY A 37 6.73 8.25 0.73
C GLY A 37 8.01 7.98 1.55
N SER A 38 8.72 6.90 1.24
CA SER A 38 8.40 5.88 0.23
C SER A 38 7.34 4.80 0.57
N PRO A 39 6.79 4.66 1.81
CA PRO A 39 5.83 3.60 2.09
C PRO A 39 4.60 3.63 1.19
N VAL A 40 4.18 2.44 0.72
CA VAL A 40 2.94 2.22 -0.03
C VAL A 40 1.98 1.43 0.85
N PHE A 41 0.73 1.84 0.90
CA PHE A 41 -0.32 1.12 1.59
C PHE A 41 -1.40 0.66 0.61
N ALA A 42 -2.13 -0.36 1.04
CA ALA A 42 -3.33 -0.84 0.39
C ALA A 42 -4.39 -1.17 1.45
N ILE A 43 -5.66 -1.13 1.05
CA ILE A 43 -6.78 -1.44 1.94
C ILE A 43 -7.62 -2.55 1.30
N SER A 44 -7.97 -3.55 2.11
CA SER A 44 -8.87 -4.62 1.71
C SER A 44 -9.72 -5.05 2.90
N GLN A 45 -10.94 -5.51 2.62
CA GLN A 45 -11.78 -6.22 3.59
C GLN A 45 -11.51 -7.74 3.57
N ASP A 46 -10.82 -8.23 2.54
CA ASP A 46 -10.43 -9.63 2.42
C ASP A 46 -9.07 -9.85 3.09
N LYS A 47 -9.08 -10.51 4.25
CA LYS A 47 -7.88 -10.84 5.01
C LYS A 47 -6.92 -11.75 4.24
N LYS A 48 -7.41 -12.63 3.35
CA LYS A 48 -6.55 -13.53 2.55
C LYS A 48 -5.70 -12.74 1.57
N ILE A 49 -6.27 -11.70 0.94
CA ILE A 49 -5.52 -10.79 0.06
C ILE A 49 -4.43 -10.07 0.84
N LEU A 50 -4.73 -9.58 2.05
CA LEU A 50 -3.75 -8.89 2.89
C LEU A 50 -2.61 -9.82 3.33
N GLN A 51 -2.92 -11.04 3.73
CA GLN A 51 -1.91 -12.04 4.09
C GLN A 51 -1.01 -12.40 2.90
N LYS A 52 -1.60 -12.56 1.71
CA LYS A 52 -0.86 -12.79 0.47
C LYS A 52 0.04 -11.60 0.12
N ALA A 53 -0.41 -10.38 0.37
CA ALA A 53 0.41 -9.19 0.21
C ALA A 53 1.62 -9.22 1.16
N CYS A 54 1.41 -9.52 2.45
CA CYS A 54 2.52 -9.59 3.41
C CYS A 54 3.58 -10.61 2.99
N GLN A 55 3.17 -11.83 2.67
CA GLN A 55 4.07 -12.89 2.20
C GLN A 55 4.81 -12.52 0.90
N MET A 56 4.17 -11.75 0.02
CA MET A 56 4.79 -11.31 -1.24
C MET A 56 5.94 -10.32 -1.04
N PHE A 57 5.96 -9.58 0.06
CA PHE A 57 6.88 -8.45 0.26
C PHE A 57 7.81 -8.61 1.47
N GLU A 58 7.53 -9.53 2.41
CA GLU A 58 8.28 -9.67 3.68
C GLU A 58 9.78 -9.92 3.55
N ASN A 59 10.24 -10.47 2.42
CA ASN A 59 11.67 -10.72 2.17
C ASN A 59 12.40 -9.51 1.56
N ASP A 60 11.67 -8.63 0.88
CA ASP A 60 12.23 -7.51 0.11
C ASP A 60 12.02 -6.16 0.82
N TYR A 61 11.02 -6.06 1.72
CA TYR A 61 10.58 -4.82 2.35
C TYR A 61 10.20 -5.03 3.82
N GLU A 62 10.24 -3.94 4.59
CA GLU A 62 9.55 -3.88 5.87
C GLU A 62 8.04 -3.81 5.64
N VAL A 63 7.28 -4.73 6.24
CA VAL A 63 5.85 -4.89 6.01
C VAL A 63 5.09 -4.96 7.33
N GLU A 64 4.07 -4.12 7.46
CA GLU A 64 3.17 -4.09 8.61
C GLU A 64 1.71 -4.25 8.20
N LEU A 65 0.97 -5.08 8.95
CA LEU A 65 -0.46 -5.30 8.74
C LEU A 65 -1.26 -4.78 9.93
N THR A 66 -2.06 -3.74 9.70
CA THR A 66 -2.86 -3.10 10.77
C THR A 66 -4.34 -2.97 10.39
N LYS A 67 -5.14 -2.49 11.33
CA LYS A 67 -6.58 -2.22 11.17
C LYS A 67 -6.81 -0.72 11.22
N VAL A 68 -7.70 -0.24 10.35
CA VAL A 68 -8.20 1.13 10.44
C VAL A 68 -9.20 1.21 11.60
N LEU A 69 -8.96 2.12 12.54
CA LEU A 69 -9.90 2.40 13.64
C LEU A 69 -11.18 2.99 13.05
N LYS A 70 -12.32 2.46 13.46
CA LYS A 70 -13.60 3.15 13.28
C LYS A 70 -13.71 4.15 14.43
N GLY A 71 -13.72 5.44 14.12
CA GLY A 71 -14.00 6.45 15.14
C GLY A 71 -15.32 6.12 15.82
N GLU A 72 -15.36 6.23 17.16
CA GLU A 72 -16.63 6.18 17.88
C GLU A 72 -17.51 7.32 17.34
N ASN A 73 -18.73 7.00 16.92
CA ASN A 73 -19.74 8.03 16.68
C ASN A 73 -19.95 8.74 18.02
N LYS A 74 -19.38 9.93 18.20
CA LYS A 74 -19.78 10.85 19.25
C LYS A 74 -21.10 11.49 18.87
#